data_AF-A0A388TJ70-F1
#
_entry.id   AF-A0A388TJ70-F1
#
_cell.length_a   1.000
_cell.length_b   1.000
_cell.length_c   1.000
_cell.angle_alpha   90.00
_cell.angle_beta   90.00
_cell.angle_gamma   90.00
#
_symmetry.space_group_name_H-M   'P 1'
#
loop_
_entity.id
_entity.type
_entity.pdbx_description
1 polymer ?
#
loop_
_entity_poly.entity_id
_entity_poly.type
_entity_poly.pdbx_seq_one_letter_code
_entity_poly.pdbx_strand_id
1 'polypeptide(L)'
;MAIVADQIITASDMTAALNAKEQVANRVDAVSSSSTDDQYPSSLAVNVLLKDKDLDKALDNVVIHLDSTDAASISGKKTFSTLPTIENTATEAGDYADKMAFEVQLSTLSGFTEWATNKVSDANWDMISQSRHYPSCAAVYKAIEDLKSTLRAVGMID
;
A
#
# COMPACT_ATOMS: atom_id res chain seq x y z
N MET A 1 -51.80 16.49 41.97
CA MET A 1 -51.49 16.14 43.37
C MET A 1 -51.17 17.45 44.08
N ALA A 2 -52.07 17.96 44.91
CA ALA A 2 -51.86 19.21 45.64
C ALA A 2 -51.02 18.88 46.89
N ILE A 3 -49.84 19.49 47.00
CA ILE A 3 -48.99 19.35 48.18
C ILE A 3 -49.53 20.33 49.23
N VAL A 4 -50.07 19.79 50.33
CA VAL A 4 -50.49 20.58 51.48
C VAL A 4 -49.24 20.88 52.30
N ALA A 5 -48.99 22.15 52.62
CA ALA A 5 -47.89 22.54 53.49
C ALA A 5 -48.07 21.86 54.87
N ASP A 6 -47.00 21.28 55.42
CA ASP A 6 -46.91 20.46 56.65
C ASP A 6 -47.06 18.93 56.55
N GLN A 7 -47.14 18.34 55.35
CA GLN A 7 -47.05 16.88 55.24
C GLN A 7 -45.58 16.41 55.41
N ILE A 8 -45.29 15.65 56.47
CA ILE A 8 -43.99 14.98 56.64
C ILE A 8 -43.82 13.99 55.48
N ILE A 9 -42.93 14.31 54.53
CA ILE A 9 -42.59 13.40 53.45
C ILE A 9 -41.71 12.30 54.04
N THR A 10 -42.22 11.08 54.07
CA THR A 10 -41.47 9.93 54.57
C THR A 10 -40.51 9.39 53.49
N ALA A 11 -39.51 8.60 53.89
CA ALA A 11 -38.67 7.88 52.93
C ALA A 11 -39.50 7.01 51.97
N SER A 12 -40.62 6.44 52.45
CA SER A 12 -41.53 5.66 51.61
C SER A 12 -42.25 6.51 50.57
N ASP A 13 -42.65 7.74 50.92
CA ASP A 13 -43.30 8.66 49.99
C ASP A 13 -42.31 9.12 48.91
N MET A 14 -41.05 9.36 49.30
CA MET A 14 -39.98 9.66 48.34
C MET A 14 -39.69 8.48 47.41
N THR A 15 -39.62 7.25 47.94
CA THR A 15 -39.44 6.04 47.13
C THR A 15 -40.62 5.82 46.18
N ALA A 16 -41.86 6.03 46.63
CA ALA A 16 -43.04 5.91 45.77
C ALA A 16 -43.06 6.97 44.65
N ALA A 17 -42.73 8.22 44.98
CA ALA A 17 -42.63 9.30 44.00
C ALA A 17 -41.49 9.07 42.99
N LEU A 18 -40.35 8.50 43.44
CA LEU A 18 -39.22 8.16 42.59
C LEU A 18 -39.59 6.99 41.66
N ASN A 19 -40.21 5.93 42.18
CA ASN A 19 -40.72 4.80 41.38
C ASN A 19 -41.81 5.19 40.38
N ALA A 20 -42.53 6.29 40.62
CA ALA A 20 -43.52 6.82 39.70
C ALA A 20 -42.91 7.69 38.58
N LYS A 21 -41.71 8.26 38.78
CA LYS A 21 -41.01 9.11 37.81
C LYS A 21 -39.95 8.35 37.02
N GLU A 22 -39.13 7.58 37.71
CA GLU A 22 -38.35 6.50 37.13
C GLU A 22 -39.20 5.25 37.26
N GLN A 23 -39.79 4.77 36.16
CA GLN A 23 -40.32 3.41 36.17
C GLN A 23 -39.11 2.47 36.26
N VAL A 24 -38.64 2.19 37.48
CA VAL A 24 -37.52 1.28 37.77
C VAL A 24 -37.77 -0.08 37.10
N ALA A 25 -39.05 -0.46 36.96
CA ALA A 25 -39.48 -1.66 36.23
C ALA A 25 -39.07 -1.68 34.75
N ASN A 26 -38.89 -0.52 34.11
CA ASN A 26 -38.46 -0.40 32.72
C ASN A 26 -36.94 -0.36 32.57
N ARG A 27 -36.18 -0.27 33.68
CA ARG A 27 -34.73 -0.30 33.66
C ARG A 27 -34.28 -1.71 33.28
N VAL A 28 -33.50 -1.82 32.21
CA VAL A 28 -32.94 -3.10 31.77
C VAL A 28 -31.42 -3.05 31.78
N ASP A 29 -30.79 -4.13 32.22
CA ASP A 29 -29.34 -4.24 32.27
C ASP A 29 -28.72 -4.85 31.00
N ALA A 30 -29.55 -5.20 30.01
CA ALA A 30 -29.14 -5.65 28.68
C ALA A 30 -30.08 -5.10 27.59
N VAL A 31 -29.52 -4.75 26.43
CA VAL A 31 -30.30 -4.42 25.22
C VAL A 31 -30.37 -5.67 24.34
N SER A 32 -31.56 -6.01 23.84
CA SER A 32 -31.76 -7.15 22.93
C SER A 32 -32.54 -6.73 21.68
N SER A 33 -32.73 -7.66 20.75
CA SER A 33 -33.57 -7.44 19.56
C SER A 33 -35.05 -7.26 19.88
N SER A 34 -35.49 -7.59 21.09
CA SER A 34 -36.86 -7.38 21.56
C SER A 34 -37.01 -6.15 22.45
N SER A 35 -35.96 -5.33 22.59
CA SER A 35 -36.04 -4.09 23.35
C SER A 35 -36.97 -3.08 22.65
N THR A 36 -37.78 -2.39 23.44
CA THR A 36 -38.71 -1.35 22.97
C THR A 36 -38.34 0.01 23.56
N ASP A 37 -38.88 1.08 22.97
CA ASP A 37 -38.62 2.48 23.40
C ASP A 37 -39.11 2.78 24.83
N ASP A 38 -39.95 1.90 25.40
CA ASP A 38 -40.42 2.01 26.78
C ASP A 38 -39.37 1.57 27.82
N GLN A 39 -38.35 0.82 27.40
CA GLN A 39 -37.26 0.37 28.26
C GLN A 39 -36.17 1.43 28.38
N TYR A 40 -35.63 1.58 29.58
CA TYR A 40 -34.50 2.47 29.87
C TYR A 40 -33.24 1.63 30.09
N PRO A 41 -32.48 1.31 29.02
CA PRO A 41 -31.28 0.52 29.17
C PRO A 41 -30.25 1.26 30.02
N SER A 42 -29.56 0.52 30.88
CA SER A 42 -28.46 1.07 31.66
C SER A 42 -27.32 1.52 30.75
N SER A 43 -26.51 2.50 31.20
CA SER A 43 -25.33 2.95 30.44
C SER A 43 -24.35 1.81 30.17
N LEU A 44 -24.31 0.78 31.02
CA LEU A 44 -23.52 -0.43 30.77
C LEU A 44 -24.10 -1.23 29.60
N ALA A 45 -25.41 -1.45 29.57
CA ALA A 45 -26.07 -2.16 28.48
C ALA A 45 -25.84 -1.47 27.13
N VAL A 46 -25.93 -0.13 27.12
CA VAL A 46 -25.63 0.70 25.93
C VAL A 46 -24.16 0.57 25.54
N ASN A 47 -23.23 0.69 26.48
CA ASN A 47 -21.80 0.58 26.22
C ASN A 47 -21.39 -0.81 25.67
N VAL A 48 -21.94 -1.89 26.24
CA VAL A 48 -21.70 -3.25 25.73
C VAL A 48 -22.23 -3.38 24.31
N LEU A 49 -23.46 -2.91 24.04
CA LEU A 49 -24.01 -2.95 22.69
C LEU A 49 -23.20 -2.10 21.71
N LEU A 50 -22.71 -0.93 22.11
CA LEU A 50 -21.89 -0.07 21.26
C LEU A 50 -20.46 -0.60 21.05
N LYS A 51 -19.96 -1.46 21.95
CA LYS A 51 -18.70 -2.18 21.76
C LYS A 51 -18.87 -3.41 20.88
N ASP A 52 -19.97 -4.14 21.05
CA ASP A 52 -20.30 -5.30 20.21
C ASP A 52 -20.73 -4.86 18.80
N LYS A 53 -21.42 -3.72 18.71
CA LYS A 53 -21.57 -2.93 17.50
C LYS A 53 -20.33 -2.04 17.35
N ASP A 54 -19.17 -2.69 17.19
CA ASP A 54 -18.10 -2.12 16.37
C ASP A 54 -18.79 -1.44 15.20
N LEU A 55 -18.72 -0.11 15.13
CA LEU A 55 -19.35 0.66 14.06
C LEU A 55 -18.76 0.17 12.74
N ASP A 56 -19.46 -0.80 12.16
CA ASP A 56 -19.18 -1.55 10.96
C ASP A 56 -17.69 -1.87 10.73
N LYS A 57 -17.26 -3.10 11.08
CA LYS A 57 -16.08 -3.72 10.44
C LYS A 57 -16.18 -3.72 8.90
N ALA A 58 -17.39 -3.53 8.35
CA ALA A 58 -17.58 -3.27 6.94
C ALA A 58 -17.07 -1.87 6.50
N LEU A 59 -17.13 -0.85 7.37
CA LEU A 59 -16.53 0.47 7.13
C LEU A 59 -15.01 0.42 7.27
N ASP A 60 -14.50 -0.38 8.21
CA ASP A 60 -13.06 -0.62 8.41
C ASP A 60 -12.39 -1.14 7.13
N ASN A 61 -13.07 -2.00 6.37
CA ASN A 61 -12.59 -2.50 5.07
C ASN A 61 -12.65 -1.45 3.92
N VAL A 62 -13.31 -0.31 4.12
CA VAL A 62 -13.52 0.73 3.09
C VAL A 62 -12.65 1.97 3.34
N VAL A 63 -12.29 2.23 4.60
CA VAL A 63 -11.52 3.40 5.02
C VAL A 63 -10.07 3.01 5.29
N ILE A 64 -9.13 3.83 4.82
CA ILE A 64 -7.71 3.67 5.13
C ILE A 64 -7.42 4.41 6.43
N HIS A 65 -6.90 3.70 7.42
CA HIS A 65 -6.48 4.25 8.71
C HIS A 65 -5.04 4.77 8.63
N LEU A 66 -4.80 6.01 9.09
CA LEU A 66 -3.50 6.69 9.00
C LEU A 66 -2.50 6.24 10.09
N ASP A 67 -2.99 5.79 11.25
CA ASP A 67 -2.18 5.50 12.44
C ASP A 67 -2.41 4.08 13.00
N SER A 68 -2.83 3.14 12.17
CA SER A 68 -2.97 1.74 12.61
C SER A 68 -1.60 1.06 12.69
N THR A 69 -1.39 0.27 13.75
CA THR A 69 -0.25 -0.65 13.83
C THR A 69 -0.42 -1.87 12.93
N ASP A 70 -1.64 -2.14 12.47
CA ASP A 70 -1.97 -3.26 11.63
C ASP A 70 -1.83 -2.90 10.15
N ALA A 71 -1.29 -3.84 9.37
CA ALA A 71 -1.18 -3.68 7.93
C ALA A 71 -2.56 -3.68 7.25
N ALA A 72 -2.80 -2.71 6.37
CA ALA A 72 -4.02 -2.62 5.58
C ALA A 72 -3.78 -3.01 4.12
N SER A 73 -4.72 -3.75 3.51
CA SER A 73 -4.70 -4.05 2.08
C SER A 73 -5.57 -3.06 1.32
N ILE A 74 -5.02 -2.49 0.24
CA ILE A 74 -5.70 -1.50 -0.57
C ILE A 74 -5.78 -2.00 -2.02
N SER A 75 -6.98 -2.19 -2.54
CA SER A 75 -7.21 -2.68 -3.91
C SER A 75 -7.71 -1.57 -4.87
N GLY A 76 -7.61 -1.85 -6.18
CA GLY A 76 -8.06 -0.96 -7.25
C GLY A 76 -7.09 0.15 -7.64
N LYS A 77 -7.40 0.88 -8.72
CA LYS A 77 -6.57 1.99 -9.21
C LYS A 77 -6.56 3.13 -8.20
N LYS A 78 -5.36 3.55 -7.78
CA LYS A 78 -5.15 4.76 -6.97
C LYS A 78 -4.53 5.86 -7.81
N THR A 79 -4.87 7.11 -7.52
CA THR A 79 -4.37 8.27 -8.25
C THR A 79 -4.08 9.36 -7.24
N PHE A 80 -2.82 9.79 -7.20
CA PHE A 80 -2.36 10.89 -6.37
C PHE A 80 -2.16 12.11 -7.28
N SER A 81 -2.68 13.27 -6.88
CA SER A 81 -2.49 14.53 -7.62
C SER A 81 -1.07 15.09 -7.50
N THR A 82 -0.32 14.60 -6.53
CA THR A 82 1.08 14.94 -6.23
C THR A 82 1.83 13.68 -5.83
N LEU A 83 3.15 13.67 -5.95
CA LEU A 83 3.96 12.53 -5.52
C LEU A 83 3.86 12.35 -3.99
N PRO A 84 3.43 11.17 -3.49
CA PRO A 84 3.47 10.89 -2.06
C PRO A 84 4.92 10.64 -1.61
N THR A 85 5.24 11.08 -0.39
CA THR A 85 6.47 10.69 0.30
C THR A 85 6.25 9.34 0.96
N ILE A 86 7.06 8.34 0.62
CA ILE A 86 7.07 7.04 1.29
C ILE A 86 8.28 7.03 2.21
N GLU A 87 8.05 7.16 3.52
CA GLU A 87 9.12 7.00 4.50
C GLU A 87 9.52 5.52 4.51
N ASN A 88 10.75 5.24 4.11
CA ASN A 88 11.23 3.87 4.01
C ASN A 88 11.61 3.36 5.41
N THR A 89 10.66 2.72 6.10
CA THR A 89 10.90 1.90 7.31
C THR A 89 11.06 0.43 6.93
N ALA A 90 11.82 0.11 5.89
CA ALA A 90 12.29 -1.26 5.64
C ALA A 90 13.15 -1.72 6.83
N THR A 91 12.49 -2.36 7.81
CA THR A 91 13.10 -2.79 9.07
C THR A 91 13.55 -4.25 9.01
N GLU A 92 13.20 -4.99 7.95
CA GLU A 92 13.60 -6.37 7.77
C GLU A 92 14.44 -6.57 6.51
N ALA A 93 15.52 -7.35 6.66
CA ALA A 93 16.52 -7.63 5.64
C ALA A 93 15.99 -8.32 4.36
N GLY A 94 14.70 -8.66 4.30
CA GLY A 94 14.04 -9.31 3.17
C GLY A 94 13.82 -8.41 1.96
N ASP A 95 13.40 -7.15 2.15
CA ASP A 95 13.11 -6.21 1.04
C ASP A 95 14.37 -5.65 0.38
N TYR A 96 15.50 -5.67 1.09
CA TYR A 96 16.80 -5.34 0.50
C TYR A 96 17.24 -6.41 -0.51
N ALA A 97 16.83 -7.67 -0.34
CA ALA A 97 17.16 -8.72 -1.29
C ALA A 97 16.46 -8.48 -2.64
N ASP A 98 15.21 -8.02 -2.62
CA ASP A 98 14.45 -7.73 -3.84
C ASP A 98 14.90 -6.41 -4.50
N LYS A 99 15.20 -5.37 -3.72
CA LYS A 99 15.83 -4.16 -4.24
C LYS A 99 17.22 -4.44 -4.81
N MET A 100 18.06 -5.19 -4.10
CA MET A 100 19.39 -5.58 -4.56
C MET A 100 19.30 -6.50 -5.77
N ALA A 101 18.36 -7.44 -5.82
CA ALA A 101 18.12 -8.29 -6.98
C ALA A 101 17.67 -7.47 -8.19
N PHE A 102 16.79 -6.49 -8.00
CA PHE A 102 16.37 -5.56 -9.07
C PHE A 102 17.51 -4.66 -9.53
N GLU A 103 18.30 -4.08 -8.62
CA GLU A 103 19.47 -3.27 -8.94
C GLU A 103 20.58 -4.09 -9.62
N VAL A 104 20.78 -5.36 -9.21
CA VAL A 104 21.68 -6.31 -9.86
C VAL A 104 21.18 -6.68 -11.25
N GLN A 105 19.87 -6.93 -11.42
CA GLN A 105 19.28 -7.19 -12.72
C GLN A 105 19.36 -5.97 -13.65
N LEU A 106 19.13 -4.76 -13.13
CA LEU A 106 19.24 -3.50 -13.87
C LEU A 106 20.69 -3.20 -14.25
N SER A 107 21.64 -3.45 -13.36
CA SER A 107 23.08 -3.36 -13.62
C SER A 107 23.56 -4.40 -14.64
N THR A 108 23.00 -5.61 -14.58
CA THR A 108 23.27 -6.68 -15.54
C THR A 108 22.69 -6.31 -16.91
N LEU A 109 21.46 -5.81 -16.96
CA LEU A 109 20.78 -5.39 -18.18
C LEU A 109 21.43 -4.13 -18.80
N SER A 110 21.86 -3.16 -17.98
CA SER A 110 22.64 -2.02 -18.46
C SER A 110 24.01 -2.46 -18.98
N GLY A 111 24.65 -3.43 -18.34
CA GLY A 111 25.85 -4.09 -18.83
C GLY A 111 25.66 -4.82 -20.17
N PHE A 112 24.48 -5.42 -20.41
CA PHE A 112 24.14 -5.99 -21.72
C PHE A 112 23.80 -4.92 -22.77
N THR A 113 23.26 -3.78 -22.35
CA THR A 113 22.92 -2.66 -23.24
C THR A 113 24.19 -1.97 -23.75
N GLU A 114 25.31 -2.07 -23.01
CA GLU A 114 26.62 -1.61 -23.45
C GLU A 114 27.68 -2.72 -23.48
N TRP A 115 27.63 -3.54 -24.53
CA TRP A 115 28.85 -3.78 -25.31
C TRP A 115 28.95 -2.81 -26.50
N ALA A 116 28.37 -1.62 -26.36
CA ALA A 116 28.57 -0.51 -27.29
C ALA A 116 30.04 -0.06 -27.34
N THR A 117 30.76 -0.14 -26.22
CA THR A 117 32.21 0.10 -26.09
C THR A 117 33.06 -0.95 -26.80
N ASN A 118 32.57 -2.20 -26.94
CA ASN A 118 33.25 -3.26 -27.67
C ASN A 118 32.99 -3.19 -29.20
N LYS A 119 32.11 -2.30 -29.65
CA LYS A 119 31.84 -2.07 -31.07
C LYS A 119 32.88 -1.11 -31.62
N VAL A 120 33.68 -1.58 -32.57
CA VAL A 120 34.77 -0.78 -33.17
C VAL A 120 34.44 -0.34 -34.59
N SER A 121 34.89 0.86 -34.94
CA SER A 121 34.92 1.38 -36.31
C SER A 121 36.27 1.09 -36.96
N ASP A 122 36.37 1.31 -38.27
CA ASP A 122 37.62 1.14 -39.02
C ASP A 122 38.76 2.02 -38.49
N ALA A 123 38.43 3.19 -37.93
CA ALA A 123 39.43 4.14 -37.45
C ALA A 123 40.22 3.63 -36.24
N ASN A 124 39.63 2.71 -35.46
CA ASN A 124 40.16 2.31 -34.16
C ASN A 124 40.47 0.80 -34.10
N TRP A 125 40.29 0.07 -35.20
CA TRP A 125 40.47 -1.39 -35.25
C TRP A 125 41.88 -1.82 -34.86
N ASP A 126 42.89 -1.10 -35.34
CA ASP A 126 44.31 -1.40 -35.08
C ASP A 126 44.77 -1.05 -33.66
N MET A 127 43.97 -0.26 -32.92
CA MET A 127 44.32 0.21 -31.58
C MET A 127 43.85 -0.72 -30.46
N ILE A 128 43.17 -1.82 -30.80
CA ILE A 128 42.55 -2.71 -29.82
C ILE A 128 43.27 -4.05 -29.76
N SER A 129 43.76 -4.39 -28.57
CA SER A 129 44.56 -5.61 -28.31
C SER A 129 43.78 -6.75 -27.65
N GLN A 130 42.45 -6.65 -27.50
CA GLN A 130 41.64 -7.60 -26.71
C GLN A 130 40.55 -8.30 -27.53
N SER A 131 40.34 -9.60 -27.26
CA SER A 131 39.52 -10.54 -28.05
C SER A 131 37.98 -10.38 -27.94
N ARG A 132 37.46 -9.36 -27.24
CA ARG A 132 36.02 -9.19 -27.01
C ARG A 132 35.37 -8.08 -27.84
N HIS A 133 36.10 -7.54 -28.81
CA HIS A 133 35.61 -6.50 -29.69
C HIS A 133 35.05 -7.09 -30.98
N TYR A 134 34.02 -6.44 -31.53
CA TYR A 134 33.38 -6.86 -32.77
C TYR A 134 33.24 -5.67 -33.72
N PRO A 135 33.41 -5.89 -35.04
CA PRO A 135 33.37 -4.81 -36.00
C PRO A 135 31.94 -4.27 -36.14
N SER A 136 31.82 -2.96 -36.28
CA SER A 136 30.57 -2.34 -36.70
C SER A 136 30.20 -2.79 -38.12
N CYS A 137 28.91 -2.73 -38.48
CA CYS A 137 28.46 -3.03 -39.85
C CYS A 137 29.18 -2.19 -40.91
N ALA A 138 29.51 -0.93 -40.60
CA ALA A 138 30.28 -0.05 -41.47
C ALA A 138 31.71 -0.58 -41.70
N ALA A 139 32.35 -1.09 -40.64
CA ALA A 139 33.70 -1.64 -40.72
C ALA A 139 33.76 -2.93 -41.53
N VAL A 140 32.81 -3.83 -41.31
CA VAL A 140 32.66 -5.05 -42.12
C VAL A 140 32.44 -4.69 -43.59
N TYR A 141 31.57 -3.71 -43.87
CA TYR A 141 31.29 -3.26 -45.23
C TYR A 141 32.54 -2.70 -45.92
N LYS A 142 33.32 -1.86 -45.23
CA LYS A 142 34.57 -1.32 -45.76
C LYS A 142 35.58 -2.43 -46.06
N ALA A 143 35.77 -3.39 -45.15
CA ALA A 143 36.67 -4.51 -45.37
C ALA A 143 36.27 -5.36 -46.59
N ILE A 144 34.97 -5.55 -46.82
CA ILE A 144 34.45 -6.24 -48.01
C ILE A 144 34.78 -5.46 -49.29
N GLU A 145 34.60 -4.14 -49.30
CA GLU A 145 34.91 -3.31 -50.48
C GLU A 145 36.42 -3.24 -50.76
N ASP A 146 37.26 -3.16 -49.72
CA ASP A 146 38.71 -3.19 -49.86
C ASP A 146 39.18 -4.54 -50.45
N LEU A 147 38.62 -5.67 -49.98
CA LEU A 147 38.90 -7.00 -50.55
C LEU A 147 38.48 -7.09 -52.03
N LYS A 148 37.28 -6.61 -52.37
CA LYS A 148 36.81 -6.57 -53.77
C LYS A 148 37.76 -5.75 -54.65
N SER A 149 38.22 -4.60 -54.16
CA SER A 149 39.17 -3.75 -54.87
C SER A 149 40.50 -4.48 -55.14
N THR A 150 41.06 -5.14 -54.12
CA THR A 150 42.28 -5.95 -54.29
C THR A 150 42.10 -7.06 -55.31
N LEU A 151 40.99 -7.81 -55.27
CA LEU A 151 40.71 -8.90 -56.20
C LEU A 151 40.55 -8.42 -57.65
N ARG A 152 39.95 -7.25 -57.87
CA ARG A 152 39.90 -6.59 -59.20
C ARG A 152 41.29 -6.21 -59.68
N ALA A 153 42.13 -5.65 -58.80
CA ALA A 153 43.48 -5.22 -59.15
C ALA A 153 44.40 -6.39 -59.56
N VAL A 154 44.19 -7.58 -58.99
CA VAL A 154 44.92 -8.80 -59.38
C VAL A 154 44.23 -9.61 -60.49
N GLY A 155 43.15 -9.09 -61.09
CA GLY A 155 42.42 -9.72 -62.19
C GLY A 155 41.69 -11.02 -61.81
N MET A 156 41.37 -11.21 -60.53
CA MET A 156 40.68 -12.40 -60.04
C MET A 156 39.16 -12.28 -60.13
N ILE A 157 38.63 -11.06 -60.18
CA ILE A 157 37.21 -10.76 -60.38
C ILE A 157 37.06 -9.52 -61.28
N ASP A 158 35.96 -9.45 -62.04
CA ASP A 158 35.60 -8.30 -62.90
C ASP A 158 34.86 -7.19 -62.15
#